data_AF-A0A967XK45-F1
#
_entry.id   AF-A0A967XK45-F1
#
_cell.length_a   1.000
_cell.length_b   1.000
_cell.length_c   1.000
_cell.angle_alpha   90.00
_cell.angle_beta   90.00
_cell.angle_gamma   90.00
#
_symmetry.space_group_name_H-M   'P 1'
#
loop_
_entity.id
_entity.type
_entity.pdbx_description
1 polymer ?
#
loop_
_entity_poly.entity_id
_entity_poly.type
_entity_poly.pdbx_seq_one_letter_code
_entity_poly.pdbx_strand_id
1 'polypeptide(L)'
;VGLDTELEFIWLGPTALPADDGTRGEYRSFPVEESLTECVRQIFDHSPLATHFADMDSDAELVAARVSAHLDEMWDGQLDAIDLLRPIFYRNKGAYLVGRLRWLNRVSPIIIPLLNDPEASGPGVHVDAVLLTETDASRLFGYTRSYFHVLCRRPAAVVGFLKSLLPVKPVAELYTSIGYSQHGKTNLFRALYRHMEHSNTRFERARGARGMVMAVFTLPSFDVVFKLIKDRFAPTKRTTPEDVKRRYKLVFDHDRVGRLVDAQEFTNLSFERDRFDEELIDELRNEC
;
A
#
# COMPACT_ATOMS: atom_id res chain seq x y z
N VAL A 1 1.00 32.60 5.37
CA VAL A 1 1.44 31.29 4.85
C VAL A 1 0.73 30.25 5.68
N GLY A 2 -0.21 29.55 5.07
CA GLY A 2 -1.17 28.68 5.71
C GLY A 2 -2.15 28.21 4.64
N LEU A 3 -2.80 27.09 4.91
CA LEU A 3 -3.77 26.49 4.00
C LEU A 3 -5.02 27.36 3.93
N ASP A 4 -5.40 27.78 2.73
CA ASP A 4 -6.59 28.59 2.51
C ASP A 4 -7.67 27.72 1.86
N THR A 5 -8.70 27.38 2.65
CA THR A 5 -9.83 26.55 2.21
C THR A 5 -10.71 27.22 1.16
N GLU A 6 -10.60 28.54 0.97
CA GLU A 6 -11.30 29.27 -0.08
C GLU A 6 -10.54 29.27 -1.42
N LEU A 7 -9.23 29.03 -1.39
CA LEU A 7 -8.37 29.01 -2.58
C LEU A 7 -7.92 27.60 -3.00
N GLU A 8 -7.93 26.64 -2.07
CA GLU A 8 -7.39 25.29 -2.28
C GLU A 8 -8.45 24.19 -2.08
N PHE A 9 -8.32 23.06 -2.79
CA PHE A 9 -9.22 21.90 -2.69
C PHE A 9 -9.00 21.07 -1.42
N ILE A 10 -9.23 21.69 -0.27
CA ILE A 10 -9.05 21.09 1.05
C ILE A 10 -10.42 20.66 1.58
N TRP A 11 -10.88 19.52 1.07
CA TRP A 11 -11.99 18.83 1.70
C TRP A 11 -11.47 17.83 2.73
N LEU A 12 -11.75 18.09 4.02
CA LEU A 12 -11.30 17.25 5.14
C LEU A 12 -12.27 16.09 5.47
N GLY A 13 -13.43 16.03 4.81
CA GLY A 13 -14.39 14.96 4.98
C GLY A 13 -13.90 13.58 4.48
N PRO A 14 -14.65 12.50 4.75
CA PRO A 14 -14.23 11.11 4.54
C PRO A 14 -13.98 10.78 3.07
N THR A 15 -12.81 10.24 2.71
CA THR A 15 -12.55 9.79 1.34
C THR A 15 -13.56 8.70 0.95
N ALA A 16 -14.58 9.10 0.20
CA ALA A 16 -15.58 8.19 -0.32
C ALA A 16 -14.96 7.36 -1.43
N LEU A 17 -14.73 6.08 -1.14
CA LEU A 17 -14.37 5.12 -2.18
C LEU A 17 -15.67 4.66 -2.87
N PRO A 18 -15.63 4.46 -4.19
CA PRO A 18 -16.77 3.92 -4.91
C PRO A 18 -17.18 2.59 -4.29
N ALA A 19 -18.48 2.40 -4.05
CA ALA A 19 -19.02 1.09 -3.70
C ALA A 19 -18.65 0.09 -4.81
N ASP A 20 -18.24 -1.09 -4.37
CA ASP A 20 -17.83 -2.17 -5.23
C ASP A 20 -19.06 -3.01 -5.60
N ASP A 21 -19.74 -2.62 -6.67
CA ASP A 21 -21.00 -3.24 -7.13
C ASP A 21 -20.81 -4.16 -8.35
N GLY A 22 -19.57 -4.43 -8.76
CA GLY A 22 -19.25 -5.24 -9.95
C GLY A 22 -19.58 -4.60 -11.30
N THR A 23 -20.38 -3.53 -11.33
CA THR A 23 -20.80 -2.87 -12.57
C THR A 23 -19.74 -1.95 -13.16
N ARG A 24 -18.76 -1.55 -12.34
CA ARG A 24 -17.77 -0.51 -12.67
C ARG A 24 -16.51 -1.04 -13.37
N GLY A 25 -16.43 -2.35 -13.59
CA GLY A 25 -15.56 -2.96 -14.60
C GLY A 25 -14.06 -3.02 -14.30
N GLU A 26 -13.59 -2.67 -13.11
CA GLU A 26 -12.14 -2.77 -12.78
C GLU A 26 -11.71 -4.19 -12.36
N TYR A 27 -12.66 -5.09 -12.13
CA TYR A 27 -12.42 -6.52 -11.91
C TYR A 27 -13.34 -7.37 -12.78
N ARG A 28 -13.07 -8.68 -12.81
CA ARG A 28 -13.90 -9.71 -13.43
C ARG A 28 -14.19 -10.79 -12.40
N SER A 29 -15.44 -11.27 -12.37
CA SER A 29 -15.84 -12.38 -11.50
C SER A 29 -15.81 -13.68 -12.29
N PHE A 30 -15.27 -14.73 -11.67
CA PHE A 30 -15.18 -16.09 -12.18
C PHE A 30 -15.92 -17.00 -11.18
N PRO A 31 -17.20 -17.33 -11.43
CA PRO A 31 -17.95 -18.29 -10.63
C PRO A 31 -17.27 -19.66 -10.62
N VAL A 32 -17.27 -20.34 -9.49
CA VAL A 32 -16.72 -21.69 -9.37
C VAL A 32 -17.87 -22.68 -9.33
N GLU A 33 -18.09 -23.40 -10.43
CA GLU A 33 -19.19 -24.36 -10.56
C GLU A 33 -18.74 -25.79 -10.26
N GLU A 34 -17.79 -26.33 -11.03
CA GLU A 34 -17.40 -27.75 -10.93
C GLU A 34 -15.92 -27.96 -10.62
N SER A 35 -15.02 -27.16 -11.20
CA SER A 35 -13.57 -27.35 -11.06
C SER A 35 -12.85 -26.04 -10.78
N LEU A 36 -12.13 -26.01 -9.66
CA LEU A 36 -11.28 -24.90 -9.28
C LEU A 36 -10.09 -24.74 -10.25
N THR A 37 -9.52 -25.85 -10.71
CA THR A 37 -8.45 -25.85 -11.72
C THR A 37 -8.91 -25.15 -13.00
N GLU A 38 -10.09 -25.50 -13.51
CA GLU A 38 -10.63 -24.87 -14.72
C GLU A 38 -10.94 -23.39 -14.50
N CYS A 39 -11.46 -23.01 -13.34
CA CYS A 39 -11.66 -21.61 -12.99
C CYS A 39 -10.34 -20.81 -12.97
N VAL A 40 -9.26 -21.39 -12.43
CA VAL A 40 -7.94 -20.75 -12.41
C VAL A 40 -7.34 -20.68 -13.81
N ARG A 41 -7.49 -21.72 -14.63
CA ARG A 41 -7.07 -21.71 -16.03
C ARG A 41 -7.78 -20.60 -16.81
N GLN A 42 -9.08 -20.41 -16.60
CA GLN A 42 -9.84 -19.30 -17.18
C GLN A 42 -9.35 -17.93 -16.71
N ILE A 43 -8.91 -17.80 -15.45
CA ILE A 43 -8.28 -16.58 -14.94
C ILE A 43 -7.00 -16.27 -15.72
N PHE A 44 -6.17 -17.28 -15.96
CA PHE A 44 -4.92 -17.13 -16.72
C PHE A 44 -5.18 -16.81 -18.20
N ASP A 45 -6.15 -17.47 -18.84
CA ASP A 45 -6.56 -17.19 -20.22
C ASP A 45 -7.03 -15.74 -20.42
N HIS A 46 -7.68 -15.16 -19.41
CA HIS A 46 -8.17 -13.78 -19.45
C HIS A 46 -7.13 -12.75 -19.02
N SER A 47 -5.95 -13.18 -18.59
CA SER A 47 -4.84 -12.31 -18.26
C SER A 47 -4.19 -11.76 -19.54
N PRO A 48 -3.74 -10.49 -19.54
CA PRO A 48 -2.85 -9.97 -20.59
C PRO A 48 -1.57 -10.79 -20.84
N LEU A 49 -1.22 -11.71 -19.94
CA LEU A 49 -0.04 -12.59 -20.02
C LEU A 49 -0.37 -14.02 -20.49
N ALA A 50 -1.60 -14.33 -20.89
CA ALA A 50 -2.02 -15.69 -21.25
C ALA A 50 -1.07 -16.39 -22.23
N THR A 51 -0.66 -15.71 -23.30
CA THR A 51 0.23 -16.26 -24.35
C THR A 51 1.70 -16.33 -23.93
N HIS A 52 2.02 -15.98 -22.69
CA HIS A 52 3.39 -15.95 -22.19
C HIS A 52 3.67 -17.00 -21.12
N PHE A 53 2.66 -17.75 -20.68
CA PHE A 53 2.87 -18.85 -19.72
C PHE A 53 3.78 -19.92 -20.32
N ALA A 54 4.71 -20.44 -19.50
CA ALA A 54 5.54 -21.58 -19.85
C ALA A 54 4.72 -22.87 -19.87
N ASP A 55 3.92 -23.09 -18.82
CA ASP A 55 2.96 -24.19 -18.69
C ASP A 55 1.75 -23.73 -17.86
N MET A 56 0.70 -23.27 -18.55
CA MET A 56 -0.48 -22.70 -17.90
C MET A 56 -1.30 -23.76 -17.14
N ASP A 57 -1.39 -24.97 -17.69
CA ASP A 57 -2.20 -26.04 -17.11
C ASP A 57 -1.58 -26.54 -15.81
N SER A 58 -0.25 -26.76 -15.79
CA SER A 58 0.46 -27.14 -14.58
C SER A 58 0.38 -26.06 -13.49
N ASP A 59 0.55 -24.79 -13.86
CA ASP A 59 0.40 -23.67 -12.93
C ASP A 59 -1.03 -23.59 -12.36
N ALA A 60 -2.05 -23.82 -13.20
CA ALA A 60 -3.45 -23.78 -12.76
C ALA A 60 -3.76 -24.89 -11.74
N GLU A 61 -3.23 -26.09 -11.95
CA GLU A 61 -3.35 -27.21 -11.00
C GLU A 61 -2.70 -26.88 -9.65
N LEU A 62 -1.48 -26.33 -9.66
CA LEU A 62 -0.76 -25.96 -8.43
C LEU A 62 -1.49 -24.87 -7.64
N VAL A 63 -1.99 -23.85 -8.32
CA VAL A 63 -2.77 -22.77 -7.69
C VAL A 63 -4.08 -23.32 -7.13
N ALA A 64 -4.80 -24.14 -7.89
CA ALA A 64 -6.06 -24.73 -7.45
C ALA A 64 -5.86 -25.63 -6.22
N ALA A 65 -4.82 -26.47 -6.20
CA ALA A 65 -4.48 -27.29 -5.05
C ALA A 65 -4.20 -26.43 -3.79
N ARG A 66 -3.46 -25.33 -3.95
CA ARG A 66 -3.14 -24.42 -2.84
C ARG A 66 -4.37 -23.68 -2.31
N VAL A 67 -5.26 -23.25 -3.21
CA VAL A 67 -6.52 -22.60 -2.85
C VAL A 67 -7.46 -23.60 -2.19
N SER A 68 -7.62 -24.82 -2.72
CA SER A 68 -8.44 -25.87 -2.11
C SER A 68 -8.00 -26.16 -0.67
N ALA A 69 -6.71 -26.38 -0.45
CA ALA A 69 -6.19 -26.64 0.90
C ALA A 69 -6.46 -25.48 1.88
N HIS A 70 -6.45 -24.23 1.41
CA HIS A 70 -6.81 -23.08 2.23
C HIS A 70 -8.32 -22.99 2.52
N LEU A 71 -9.15 -23.33 1.54
CA LEU A 71 -10.60 -23.35 1.68
C LEU A 71 -11.06 -24.46 2.63
N ASP A 72 -10.42 -25.63 2.58
CA ASP A 72 -10.70 -26.75 3.50
C ASP A 72 -10.43 -26.36 4.95
N GLU A 73 -9.39 -25.55 5.21
CA GLU A 73 -9.04 -25.07 6.55
C GLU A 73 -10.00 -23.96 7.05
N MET A 74 -10.41 -23.05 6.16
CA MET A 74 -11.09 -21.82 6.57
C MET A 74 -12.61 -21.85 6.36
N TRP A 75 -13.06 -22.43 5.25
CA TRP A 75 -14.41 -22.28 4.68
C TRP A 75 -15.08 -23.64 4.36
N ASP A 76 -14.64 -24.74 4.97
CA ASP A 76 -15.18 -26.08 4.74
C ASP A 76 -15.21 -26.47 3.24
N GLY A 77 -14.20 -26.03 2.48
CA GLY A 77 -14.06 -26.27 1.04
C GLY A 77 -15.03 -25.47 0.15
N GLN A 78 -15.80 -24.53 0.70
CA GLN A 78 -16.81 -23.76 -0.05
C GLN A 78 -16.22 -22.51 -0.72
N LEU A 79 -16.65 -22.23 -1.95
CA LEU A 79 -16.28 -21.03 -2.71
C LEU A 79 -17.35 -20.74 -3.75
N ASP A 80 -17.83 -19.48 -3.82
CA ASP A 80 -18.82 -19.08 -4.83
C ASP A 80 -18.13 -18.58 -6.11
N ALA A 81 -17.12 -17.72 -5.95
CA ALA A 81 -16.46 -17.06 -7.06
C ALA A 81 -15.09 -16.52 -6.67
N ILE A 82 -14.27 -16.30 -7.70
CA ILE A 82 -13.02 -15.54 -7.62
C ILE A 82 -13.21 -14.22 -8.38
N ASP A 83 -13.03 -13.10 -7.69
CA ASP A 83 -13.00 -11.79 -8.33
C ASP A 83 -11.55 -11.35 -8.56
N LEU A 84 -11.16 -11.04 -9.80
CA LEU A 84 -9.81 -10.64 -10.13
C LEU A 84 -9.77 -9.23 -10.72
N LEU A 85 -8.91 -8.36 -10.20
CA LEU A 85 -8.63 -7.07 -10.80
C LEU A 85 -8.07 -7.27 -12.22
N ARG A 86 -8.59 -6.48 -13.16
CA ARG A 86 -8.09 -6.46 -14.54
C ARG A 86 -6.66 -5.95 -14.68
N PRO A 87 -6.23 -4.88 -13.99
CA PRO A 87 -4.86 -4.43 -14.13
C PRO A 87 -3.89 -5.40 -13.46
N ILE A 88 -2.78 -5.68 -14.13
CA ILE A 88 -1.63 -6.37 -13.55
C ILE A 88 -0.81 -5.37 -12.75
N PHE A 89 -0.36 -5.79 -11.58
CA PHE A 89 0.49 -5.00 -10.70
C PHE A 89 1.93 -5.42 -10.98
N TYR A 90 2.77 -4.51 -11.48
CA TYR A 90 4.18 -4.82 -11.74
C TYR A 90 5.08 -4.23 -10.67
N ARG A 91 6.04 -5.02 -10.18
CA ARG A 91 7.08 -4.53 -9.29
C ARG A 91 8.35 -5.37 -9.41
N ASN A 92 9.48 -4.71 -9.66
CA ASN A 92 10.77 -5.35 -9.90
C ASN A 92 10.65 -6.43 -10.99
N LYS A 93 10.90 -7.69 -10.65
CA LYS A 93 10.84 -8.85 -11.57
C LYS A 93 9.50 -9.58 -11.56
N GLY A 94 8.52 -9.12 -10.77
CA GLY A 94 7.24 -9.80 -10.60
C GLY A 94 6.07 -9.05 -11.22
N ALA A 95 5.18 -9.82 -11.84
CA ALA A 95 3.83 -9.40 -12.20
C ALA A 95 2.84 -10.05 -11.22
N TYR A 96 1.85 -9.31 -10.71
CA TYR A 96 0.96 -9.81 -9.68
C TYR A 96 -0.47 -9.69 -10.17
N LEU A 97 -1.16 -10.83 -10.24
CA LEU A 97 -2.62 -10.88 -10.38
C LEU A 97 -3.21 -10.75 -8.99
N VAL A 98 -4.11 -9.78 -8.79
CA VAL A 98 -4.66 -9.45 -7.48
C VAL A 98 -6.16 -9.62 -7.50
N GLY A 99 -6.70 -10.40 -6.57
CA GLY A 99 -8.11 -10.70 -6.48
C GLY A 99 -8.56 -11.07 -5.09
N ARG A 100 -9.78 -11.60 -5.02
CA ARG A 100 -10.38 -12.15 -3.81
C ARG A 100 -11.20 -13.39 -4.09
N LEU A 101 -11.12 -14.31 -3.15
CA LEU A 101 -12.05 -15.42 -2.99
C LEU A 101 -13.32 -14.90 -2.31
N ARG A 102 -14.50 -15.33 -2.79
CA ARG A 102 -15.80 -14.99 -2.20
C ARG A 102 -16.58 -16.23 -1.84
N TRP A 103 -17.10 -16.25 -0.62
CA TRP A 103 -18.10 -17.22 -0.19
C TRP A 103 -19.09 -16.53 0.76
N LEU A 104 -20.36 -16.42 0.33
CA LEU A 104 -21.39 -15.64 1.02
C LEU A 104 -20.89 -14.20 1.28
N ASN A 105 -20.79 -13.81 2.56
CA ASN A 105 -20.29 -12.50 3.00
C ASN A 105 -18.79 -12.52 3.37
N ARG A 106 -18.10 -13.65 3.17
CA ARG A 106 -16.67 -13.80 3.47
C ARG A 106 -15.83 -13.46 2.26
N VAL A 107 -14.69 -12.82 2.53
CA VAL A 107 -13.71 -12.41 1.53
C VAL A 107 -12.33 -12.81 2.04
N SER A 108 -11.54 -13.43 1.17
CA SER A 108 -10.11 -13.67 1.42
C SER A 108 -9.29 -13.22 0.21
N PRO A 109 -8.10 -12.61 0.38
CA PRO A 109 -7.25 -12.26 -0.75
C PRO A 109 -6.86 -13.50 -1.57
N ILE A 110 -6.69 -13.33 -2.87
CA ILE A 110 -5.91 -14.23 -3.72
C ILE A 110 -4.96 -13.39 -4.55
N ILE A 111 -3.66 -13.51 -4.29
CA ILE A 111 -2.63 -12.81 -5.06
C ILE A 111 -1.70 -13.85 -5.65
N ILE A 112 -1.50 -13.79 -6.96
CA ILE A 112 -0.71 -14.76 -7.73
C ILE A 112 0.48 -14.00 -8.34
N PRO A 113 1.67 -14.04 -7.71
CA PRO A 113 2.91 -13.56 -8.30
C PRO A 113 3.33 -14.46 -9.46
N LEU A 114 3.59 -13.83 -10.59
CA LEU A 114 4.14 -14.42 -11.80
C LEU A 114 5.58 -13.92 -11.96
N LEU A 115 6.50 -14.85 -12.16
CA LEU A 115 7.91 -14.56 -12.44
C LEU A 115 8.25 -15.00 -13.85
N ASN A 116 9.29 -14.38 -14.42
CA ASN A 116 9.92 -14.83 -15.65
C ASN A 116 11.37 -15.15 -15.33
N ASP A 117 11.64 -16.44 -15.12
CA ASP A 117 12.97 -16.96 -14.83
C ASP A 117 13.32 -18.08 -15.81
N PRO A 118 14.00 -17.76 -16.92
CA PRO A 118 14.40 -18.73 -17.93
C PRO A 118 15.32 -19.84 -17.40
N GLU A 119 16.07 -19.58 -16.32
CA GLU A 119 17.01 -20.57 -15.76
C GLU A 119 16.29 -21.56 -14.83
N ALA A 120 15.28 -21.10 -14.09
CA ALA A 120 14.53 -21.94 -13.16
C ALA A 120 13.38 -22.72 -13.81
N SER A 121 12.63 -22.07 -14.70
CA SER A 121 11.31 -22.57 -15.14
C SER A 121 11.15 -22.59 -16.66
N GLY A 122 12.22 -22.32 -17.41
CA GLY A 122 12.19 -22.26 -18.87
C GLY A 122 11.61 -20.95 -19.43
N PRO A 123 11.52 -20.83 -20.77
CA PRO A 123 11.07 -19.59 -21.40
C PRO A 123 9.57 -19.36 -21.17
N GLY A 124 9.23 -18.32 -20.41
CA GLY A 124 7.85 -17.92 -20.16
C GLY A 124 7.64 -17.39 -18.76
N VAL A 125 6.43 -16.92 -18.48
CA VAL A 125 6.00 -16.63 -17.12
C VAL A 125 5.50 -17.91 -16.46
N HIS A 126 5.70 -18.01 -15.16
CA HIS A 126 5.17 -19.09 -14.34
C HIS A 126 4.71 -18.54 -12.99
N VAL A 127 3.83 -19.28 -12.30
CA VAL A 127 3.40 -18.94 -10.95
C VAL A 127 4.48 -19.30 -9.94
N ASP A 128 4.90 -18.31 -9.15
CA ASP A 128 5.89 -18.51 -8.08
C ASP A 128 5.22 -18.91 -6.75
N ALA A 129 4.05 -18.33 -6.47
CA ALA A 129 3.34 -18.55 -5.22
C ALA A 129 1.85 -18.20 -5.33
N VAL A 130 1.10 -18.47 -4.26
CA VAL A 130 -0.26 -17.97 -4.06
C VAL A 130 -0.38 -17.42 -2.64
N LEU A 131 -0.72 -16.14 -2.51
CA LEU A 131 -0.93 -15.48 -1.22
C LEU A 131 -2.42 -15.42 -0.93
N LEU A 132 -2.83 -16.08 0.15
CA LEU A 132 -4.24 -16.30 0.49
C LEU A 132 -4.67 -15.67 1.82
N THR A 133 -3.79 -14.87 2.44
CA THR A 133 -4.06 -14.26 3.75
C THR A 133 -3.98 -12.75 3.70
N GLU A 134 -4.76 -12.07 4.54
CA GLU A 134 -4.67 -10.62 4.74
C GLU A 134 -3.26 -10.19 5.15
N THR A 135 -2.60 -10.99 5.99
CA THR A 135 -1.24 -10.69 6.46
C THR A 135 -0.23 -10.66 5.31
N ASP A 136 -0.29 -11.63 4.40
CA ASP A 136 0.63 -11.70 3.25
C ASP A 136 0.34 -10.60 2.23
N ALA A 137 -0.94 -10.33 1.96
CA ALA A 137 -1.36 -9.19 1.16
C ALA A 137 -0.88 -7.86 1.79
N SER A 138 -1.03 -7.68 3.10
CA SER A 138 -0.62 -6.46 3.79
C SER A 138 0.88 -6.23 3.68
N ARG A 139 1.69 -7.27 3.82
CA ARG A 139 3.16 -7.22 3.61
C ARG A 139 3.50 -6.87 2.16
N LEU A 140 2.78 -7.44 1.19
CA LEU A 140 3.01 -7.18 -0.23
C LEU A 140 2.75 -5.72 -0.58
N PHE A 141 1.69 -5.13 -0.05
CA PHE A 141 1.32 -3.72 -0.25
C PHE A 141 1.99 -2.78 0.77
N GLY A 142 3.01 -3.24 1.51
CA GLY A 142 3.62 -2.47 2.61
C GLY A 142 4.39 -1.24 2.16
N TYR A 143 4.36 -0.18 3.00
CA TYR A 143 5.12 1.06 2.83
C TYR A 143 6.65 0.91 2.80
N THR A 144 7.19 -0.27 3.06
CA THR A 144 8.63 -0.55 2.93
C THR A 144 9.04 -1.08 1.55
N ARG A 145 8.07 -1.32 0.67
CA ARG A 145 8.29 -1.79 -0.70
C ARG A 145 8.19 -0.63 -1.69
N SER A 146 8.79 -0.82 -2.85
CA SER A 146 8.56 0.05 -4.01
C SER A 146 7.09 0.01 -4.43
N TYR A 147 6.61 1.10 -5.02
CA TYR A 147 5.24 1.18 -5.51
C TYR A 147 5.04 0.20 -6.66
N PHE A 148 3.83 -0.31 -6.81
CA PHE A 148 3.44 -1.03 -8.01
C PHE A 148 3.27 -0.08 -9.18
N HIS A 149 3.68 -0.52 -10.35
CA HIS A 149 3.26 0.06 -11.62
C HIS A 149 1.96 -0.63 -12.05
N VAL A 150 0.87 0.14 -12.04
CA VAL A 150 -0.48 -0.37 -12.31
C VAL A 150 -1.14 0.50 -13.37
N LEU A 151 -1.44 -0.08 -14.52
CA LEU A 151 -2.20 0.60 -15.57
C LEU A 151 -3.70 0.53 -15.27
N CYS A 152 -4.23 1.49 -14.52
CA CYS A 152 -5.65 1.56 -14.18
C CYS A 152 -6.28 2.89 -14.63
N ARG A 153 -7.53 2.83 -15.11
CA ARG A 153 -8.28 4.03 -15.54
C ARG A 153 -9.01 4.70 -14.37
N ARG A 154 -9.42 3.91 -13.38
CA ARG A 154 -10.15 4.39 -12.19
C ARG A 154 -9.41 3.99 -10.90
N PRO A 155 -8.38 4.74 -10.48
CA PRO A 155 -7.59 4.41 -9.29
C PRO A 155 -8.43 4.24 -8.02
N ALA A 156 -9.46 5.07 -7.84
CA ALA A 156 -10.36 4.98 -6.69
C ALA A 156 -11.12 3.64 -6.61
N ALA A 157 -11.46 3.03 -7.75
CA ALA A 157 -12.14 1.74 -7.78
C ALA A 157 -11.15 0.59 -7.47
N VAL A 158 -9.91 0.67 -7.96
CA VAL A 158 -8.85 -0.27 -7.56
C VAL A 158 -8.58 -0.16 -6.05
N VAL A 159 -8.47 1.05 -5.51
CA VAL A 159 -8.29 1.26 -4.06
C VAL A 159 -9.50 0.78 -3.25
N GLY A 160 -10.73 0.98 -3.75
CA GLY A 160 -11.95 0.41 -3.16
C GLY A 160 -11.92 -1.11 -3.12
N PHE A 161 -11.50 -1.76 -4.20
CA PHE A 161 -11.33 -3.21 -4.24
C PHE A 161 -10.25 -3.68 -3.27
N LEU A 162 -9.06 -3.08 -3.27
CA LEU A 162 -7.99 -3.39 -2.32
C LEU A 162 -8.43 -3.17 -0.87
N LYS A 163 -9.36 -2.24 -0.63
CA LYS A 163 -9.95 -2.03 0.70
C LYS A 163 -10.81 -3.17 1.19
N SER A 164 -11.44 -3.94 0.30
CA SER A 164 -12.11 -5.19 0.70
C SER A 164 -11.12 -6.27 1.13
N LEU A 165 -9.85 -6.19 0.69
CA LEU A 165 -8.78 -7.15 1.04
C LEU A 165 -8.00 -6.71 2.27
N LEU A 166 -7.83 -5.39 2.43
CA LEU A 166 -6.98 -4.75 3.41
C LEU A 166 -7.79 -3.68 4.18
N PRO A 167 -8.80 -4.11 4.97
CA PRO A 167 -9.76 -3.22 5.61
C PRO A 167 -9.10 -2.22 6.57
N VAL A 168 -8.03 -2.61 7.23
CA VAL A 168 -7.33 -1.75 8.20
C VAL A 168 -6.32 -0.79 7.56
N LYS A 169 -5.88 -1.05 6.32
CA LYS A 169 -4.77 -0.33 5.70
C LYS A 169 -5.11 1.09 5.24
N PRO A 170 -4.46 2.18 5.67
CA PRO A 170 -4.89 3.54 5.34
C PRO A 170 -5.13 3.76 3.83
N VAL A 171 -6.18 4.49 3.44
CA VAL A 171 -6.49 4.80 2.02
C VAL A 171 -5.33 5.52 1.34
N ALA A 172 -4.65 6.40 2.07
CA ALA A 172 -3.44 7.07 1.63
C ALA A 172 -2.33 6.08 1.23
N GLU A 173 -2.10 5.04 2.05
CA GLU A 173 -1.09 4.02 1.78
C GLU A 173 -1.46 3.19 0.55
N LEU A 174 -2.74 2.86 0.36
CA LEU A 174 -3.19 2.12 -0.83
C LEU A 174 -2.97 2.92 -2.11
N TYR A 175 -3.32 4.21 -2.15
CA TYR A 175 -3.01 5.06 -3.31
C TYR A 175 -1.51 5.14 -3.59
N THR A 176 -0.71 5.32 -2.55
CA THR A 176 0.75 5.32 -2.65
C THR A 176 1.26 3.98 -3.19
N SER A 177 0.71 2.85 -2.72
CA SER A 177 1.14 1.51 -3.12
C SER A 177 0.91 1.20 -4.61
N ILE A 178 -0.06 1.85 -5.25
CA ILE A 178 -0.34 1.72 -6.69
C ILE A 178 0.29 2.83 -7.54
N GLY A 179 1.24 3.60 -6.98
CA GLY A 179 2.02 4.61 -7.69
C GLY A 179 1.44 6.02 -7.67
N TYR A 180 0.29 6.26 -7.03
CA TYR A 180 -0.33 7.58 -6.92
C TYR A 180 0.11 8.31 -5.65
N SER A 181 1.42 8.42 -5.44
CA SER A 181 2.03 8.95 -4.20
C SER A 181 1.58 10.37 -3.85
N GLN A 182 1.44 11.26 -4.83
CA GLN A 182 0.95 12.63 -4.60
C GLN A 182 -0.49 12.65 -4.10
N HIS A 183 -1.35 11.80 -4.66
CA HIS A 183 -2.72 11.68 -4.17
C HIS A 183 -2.78 10.96 -2.81
N GLY A 184 -1.89 9.99 -2.58
CA GLY A 184 -1.66 9.38 -1.27
C GLY A 184 -1.30 10.43 -0.22
N LYS A 185 -0.39 11.36 -0.55
CA LYS A 185 -0.01 12.50 0.30
C LYS A 185 -1.20 13.40 0.63
N THR A 186 -2.04 13.74 -0.35
CA THR A 186 -3.30 14.49 -0.09
C THR A 186 -4.23 13.73 0.86
N ASN A 187 -4.39 12.41 0.69
CA ASN A 187 -5.23 11.60 1.56
C ASN A 187 -4.64 11.47 2.97
N LEU A 188 -3.31 11.37 3.11
CA LEU A 188 -2.62 11.34 4.40
C LEU A 188 -2.83 12.65 5.15
N PHE A 189 -2.67 13.77 4.43
CA PHE A 189 -2.94 15.11 4.95
C PHE A 189 -4.38 15.23 5.47
N ARG A 190 -5.37 14.84 4.67
CA ARG A 190 -6.79 14.85 5.07
C ARG A 190 -7.06 13.98 6.29
N ALA A 191 -6.46 12.79 6.34
CA ALA A 191 -6.62 11.87 7.46
C ALA A 191 -6.03 12.46 8.76
N LEU A 192 -4.86 13.10 8.68
CA LEU A 192 -4.22 13.75 9.82
C LEU A 192 -5.09 14.88 10.40
N TYR A 193 -5.57 15.80 9.57
CA TYR A 193 -6.37 16.94 10.04
C TYR A 193 -7.72 16.50 10.59
N ARG A 194 -8.41 15.56 9.92
CA ARG A 194 -9.64 14.98 10.47
C ARG A 194 -9.41 14.30 11.80
N HIS A 195 -8.30 13.57 11.94
CA HIS A 195 -7.95 12.93 13.22
C HIS A 195 -7.74 13.98 14.31
N MET A 196 -7.06 15.08 14.01
CA MET A 196 -6.87 16.19 14.94
C MET A 196 -8.17 16.90 15.33
N GLU A 197 -9.15 17.03 14.43
CA GLU A 197 -10.47 17.62 14.76
C GLU A 197 -11.25 16.78 15.79
N HIS A 198 -11.03 15.46 15.82
CA HIS A 198 -11.77 14.53 16.67
C HIS A 198 -10.94 14.00 17.85
N SER A 199 -9.73 14.53 18.03
CA SER A 199 -8.80 14.08 19.06
C SER A 199 -8.09 15.26 19.70
N ASN A 200 -8.02 15.26 21.03
CA ASN A 200 -7.24 16.23 21.81
C ASN A 200 -5.82 15.73 22.11
N THR A 201 -5.36 14.64 21.48
CA THR A 201 -3.97 14.19 21.63
C THR A 201 -3.01 15.29 21.16
N ARG A 202 -1.91 15.45 21.90
CA ARG A 202 -0.83 16.38 21.56
C ARG A 202 0.30 15.66 20.84
N PHE A 203 1.01 16.42 20.01
CA PHE A 203 2.30 16.02 19.47
C PHE A 203 3.30 15.94 20.62
N GLU A 204 3.94 14.79 20.74
CA GLU A 204 4.99 14.52 21.70
C GLU A 204 6.27 14.10 20.97
N ARG A 205 7.42 14.22 21.63
CA ARG A 205 8.67 13.67 21.09
C ARG A 205 8.50 12.17 20.86
N ALA A 206 8.96 11.67 19.72
CA ALA A 206 8.93 10.24 19.44
C ALA A 206 9.83 9.49 20.44
N ARG A 207 9.33 8.39 20.98
CA ARG A 207 10.09 7.54 21.90
C ARG A 207 11.35 6.99 21.24
N GLY A 208 12.46 6.99 21.97
CA GLY A 208 13.75 6.47 21.50
C GLY A 208 14.92 7.42 21.75
N ALA A 209 16.08 7.09 21.16
CA ALA A 209 17.28 7.91 21.28
C ALA A 209 17.13 9.21 20.49
N ARG A 210 17.60 10.32 21.07
CA ARG A 210 17.56 11.63 20.41
C ARG A 210 18.43 11.65 19.15
N GLY A 211 17.84 12.11 18.06
CA GLY A 211 18.53 12.27 16.78
C GLY A 211 19.52 13.44 16.81
N MET A 212 20.71 13.23 16.25
CA MET A 212 21.73 14.29 16.10
C MET A 212 21.51 15.19 14.87
N VAL A 213 20.58 14.81 13.99
CA VAL A 213 20.34 15.44 12.68
C VAL A 213 18.86 15.77 12.46
N MET A 214 17.95 14.96 13.04
CA MET A 214 16.51 15.12 12.91
C MET A 214 15.90 15.33 14.29
N ALA A 215 14.98 16.28 14.42
CA ALA A 215 13.98 16.28 15.48
C ALA A 215 12.83 15.36 15.03
N VAL A 216 12.44 14.42 15.88
CA VAL A 216 11.41 13.42 15.55
C VAL A 216 10.31 13.45 16.59
N PHE A 217 9.09 13.68 16.14
CA PHE A 217 7.91 13.76 16.98
C PHE A 217 6.76 12.98 16.36
N THR A 218 5.74 12.70 17.15
CA THR A 218 4.60 11.88 16.76
C THR A 218 3.33 12.41 17.39
N LEU A 219 2.20 12.03 16.81
CA LEU A 219 0.91 12.11 17.47
C LEU A 219 0.56 10.69 17.91
N PRO A 220 0.62 10.33 19.21
CA PRO A 220 0.50 8.94 19.66
C PRO A 220 -0.74 8.18 19.20
N SER A 221 -1.82 8.91 18.89
CA SER A 221 -3.07 8.36 18.38
C SER A 221 -3.12 8.24 16.85
N PHE A 222 -2.03 8.52 16.15
CA PHE A 222 -1.93 8.49 14.69
C PHE A 222 -0.62 7.83 14.24
N ASP A 223 -0.71 6.80 13.39
CA ASP A 223 0.39 5.88 13.06
C ASP A 223 1.44 6.46 12.09
N VAL A 224 1.95 7.67 12.36
CA VAL A 224 3.05 8.29 11.61
C VAL A 224 3.99 9.04 12.53
N VAL A 225 5.26 9.18 12.10
CA VAL A 225 6.23 10.06 12.75
C VAL A 225 6.57 11.22 11.83
N PHE A 226 6.73 12.39 12.43
CA PHE A 226 7.17 13.61 11.76
C PHE A 226 8.67 13.76 11.99
N LYS A 227 9.40 14.08 10.93
CA LYS A 227 10.85 14.27 10.99
C LYS A 227 11.18 15.64 10.43
N LEU A 228 11.71 16.51 11.28
CA LEU A 228 12.20 17.83 10.91
C LEU A 228 13.73 17.81 10.93
N ILE A 229 14.36 18.36 9.89
CA ILE A 229 15.82 18.50 9.85
C ILE A 229 16.21 19.65 10.77
N LYS A 230 17.13 19.42 11.70
CA LYS A 230 17.61 20.45 12.64
C LYS A 230 18.39 21.55 11.90
N ASP A 231 18.33 22.78 12.42
CA ASP A 231 19.13 23.91 11.92
C ASP A 231 20.61 23.74 12.20
N ARG A 232 20.94 23.11 13.34
CA ARG A 232 22.32 22.85 13.77
C ARG A 232 22.49 21.39 14.15
N PHE A 233 23.45 20.73 13.51
CA PHE A 233 23.78 19.33 13.80
C PHE A 233 24.79 19.20 14.93
N ALA A 234 24.81 18.04 15.59
CA ALA A 234 25.83 17.74 16.58
C ALA A 234 27.25 17.84 15.95
N PRO A 235 28.26 18.32 16.69
CA PRO A 235 29.61 18.56 16.15
C PRO A 235 30.28 17.34 15.50
N THR A 236 29.87 16.13 15.89
CA THR A 236 30.36 14.86 15.34
C THR A 236 29.81 14.55 13.94
N LYS A 237 28.77 15.26 13.47
CA LYS A 237 28.12 15.03 12.18
C LYS A 237 28.66 15.98 11.13
N ARG A 238 29.47 15.43 10.21
CA ARG A 238 29.98 16.10 9.02
C ARG A 238 29.01 15.94 7.85
N THR A 239 27.87 16.63 7.89
CA THR A 239 26.89 16.64 6.80
C THR A 239 26.09 17.94 6.81
N THR A 240 25.37 18.25 5.73
CA THR A 240 24.50 19.44 5.64
C THR A 240 23.02 19.07 5.52
N PRO A 241 22.08 20.00 5.78
CA PRO A 241 20.67 19.79 5.51
C PRO A 241 20.38 19.35 4.06
N GLU A 242 21.10 19.89 3.08
CA GLU A 242 20.97 19.53 1.67
C GLU A 242 21.41 18.08 1.42
N ASP A 243 22.50 17.64 2.06
CA ASP A 243 22.92 16.24 1.99
C ASP A 243 21.88 15.30 2.58
N VAL A 244 21.24 15.69 3.68
CA VAL A 244 20.17 14.91 4.31
C VAL A 244 18.98 14.81 3.36
N LYS A 245 18.51 15.93 2.80
CA LYS A 245 17.43 15.96 1.81
C LYS A 245 17.76 15.09 0.60
N ARG A 246 18.99 15.16 0.08
CA ARG A 246 19.46 14.33 -1.03
C ARG A 246 19.41 12.84 -0.71
N ARG A 247 19.73 12.43 0.52
CA ARG A 247 19.61 11.02 0.96
C ARG A 247 18.15 10.56 1.05
N TYR A 248 17.24 11.40 1.57
CA TYR A 248 15.80 11.08 1.54
C TYR A 248 15.29 10.92 0.12
N LYS A 249 15.68 11.82 -0.80
CA LYS A 249 15.35 11.71 -2.22
C LYS A 249 15.91 10.43 -2.86
N LEU A 250 17.15 10.07 -2.55
CA LEU A 250 17.76 8.82 -3.01
C LEU A 250 16.94 7.60 -2.57
N VAL A 251 16.52 7.54 -1.31
CA VAL A 251 15.68 6.44 -0.79
C VAL A 251 14.31 6.40 -1.46
N PHE A 252 13.74 7.56 -1.77
CA PHE A 252 12.47 7.66 -2.47
C PHE A 252 12.55 7.13 -3.91
N ASP A 253 13.64 7.45 -4.62
CA ASP A 253 13.85 7.10 -6.03
C ASP A 253 14.37 5.65 -6.22
N HIS A 254 14.85 4.98 -5.16
CA HIS A 254 15.43 3.63 -5.24
C HIS A 254 14.46 2.51 -4.80
N ASP A 255 14.76 1.29 -5.25
CA ASP A 255 14.06 0.10 -4.74
C ASP A 255 14.32 -0.08 -3.24
N ARG A 256 13.26 0.02 -2.45
CA ARG A 256 13.32 -0.06 -0.99
C ARG A 256 13.48 -1.48 -0.47
N VAL A 257 13.26 -2.50 -1.30
CA VAL A 257 13.43 -3.94 -1.02
C VAL A 257 12.78 -4.45 0.28
N GLY A 258 11.82 -3.73 0.86
CA GLY A 258 11.19 -4.07 2.13
C GLY A 258 11.97 -3.62 3.37
N ARG A 259 13.06 -2.87 3.22
CA ARG A 259 13.99 -2.50 4.31
C ARG A 259 14.06 -1.00 4.59
N LEU A 260 13.60 -0.18 3.65
CA LEU A 260 13.56 1.27 3.80
C LEU A 260 12.11 1.73 3.84
N VAL A 261 11.80 2.64 4.77
CA VAL A 261 10.46 3.20 4.97
C VAL A 261 10.25 4.34 3.98
N ASP A 262 9.11 4.35 3.29
CA ASP A 262 8.70 5.48 2.45
C ASP A 262 8.54 6.76 3.29
N ALA A 263 8.90 7.90 2.70
CA ALA A 263 8.84 9.21 3.35
C ALA A 263 8.13 10.21 2.46
N GLN A 264 7.12 10.87 3.01
CA GLN A 264 6.37 11.91 2.32
C GLN A 264 6.91 13.27 2.76
N GLU A 265 7.49 14.02 1.82
CA GLU A 265 7.97 15.37 2.09
C GLU A 265 6.79 16.35 2.17
N PHE A 266 6.76 17.19 3.20
CA PHE A 266 5.82 18.31 3.32
C PHE A 266 6.57 19.61 3.56
N THR A 267 5.98 20.71 3.11
CA THR A 267 6.51 22.07 3.27
C THR A 267 5.43 22.94 3.90
N ASN A 268 5.83 23.83 4.82
CA ASN A 268 4.93 24.81 5.45
C ASN A 268 3.69 24.19 6.13
N LEU A 269 3.82 23.02 6.74
CA LEU A 269 2.77 22.47 7.61
C LEU A 269 2.51 23.41 8.78
N SER A 270 1.24 23.65 9.06
CA SER A 270 0.80 24.57 10.11
C SER A 270 -0.13 23.85 11.06
N PHE A 271 0.17 23.93 12.35
CA PHE A 271 -0.57 23.26 13.42
C PHE A 271 -0.83 24.26 14.55
N GLU A 272 -1.92 24.09 15.28
CA GLU A 272 -2.21 24.91 16.46
C GLU A 272 -1.20 24.63 17.58
N ARG A 273 -0.79 25.68 18.30
CA ARG A 273 0.29 25.60 19.30
C ARG A 273 -0.05 24.66 20.47
N ASP A 274 -1.28 24.72 20.94
CA ASP A 274 -1.81 23.96 22.08
C ASP A 274 -1.92 22.45 21.79
N ARG A 275 -1.68 22.06 20.53
CA ARG A 275 -1.55 20.68 20.07
C ARG A 275 -0.17 20.09 20.30
N PHE A 276 0.78 20.81 20.89
CA PHE A 276 2.13 20.30 21.18
C PHE A 276 2.37 20.26 22.68
N ASP A 277 3.13 19.26 23.13
CA ASP A 277 3.72 19.29 24.45
C ASP A 277 4.78 20.39 24.54
N GLU A 278 4.87 21.05 25.69
CA GLU A 278 5.78 22.18 25.90
C GLU A 278 7.26 21.76 25.73
N GLU A 279 7.64 20.56 26.17
CA GLU A 279 9.00 20.05 25.95
C GLU A 279 9.36 19.90 24.46
N LEU A 280 8.36 19.57 23.62
CA LEU A 280 8.57 19.45 22.18
C LEU A 280 8.67 20.83 21.53
N ILE A 281 7.83 21.79 21.94
CA ILE A 281 7.95 23.19 21.51
C ILE A 281 9.35 23.73 21.80
N ASP A 282 9.85 23.50 23.01
CA ASP A 282 11.15 24.01 23.43
C ASP A 282 12.29 23.37 22.62
N GLU A 283 12.21 22.07 22.30
CA GLU A 283 13.17 21.45 21.37
C GLU A 283 13.09 22.07 19.98
N LEU A 284 11.88 22.20 19.43
CA LEU A 284 11.69 22.69 18.06
C LEU A 284 12.20 24.13 17.92
N ARG A 285 11.94 25.02 18.89
CA ARG A 285 12.43 26.41 18.86
C ARG A 285 13.93 26.56 19.00
N ASN A 286 14.57 25.64 19.72
CA ASN A 286 16.00 25.73 20.01
C ASN A 286 16.85 25.04 18.92
N GLU A 287 16.28 24.06 18.22
CA GLU A 287 17.02 23.16 17.33
C GLU A 287 16.58 23.21 15.85
N CYS A 288 15.44 23.83 15.52
CA CYS A 288 14.84 23.90 14.18
C CYS A 288 14.24 25.28 13.89
#